data_AF-A8XTK4-F1
#
_entry.id   AF-A8XTK4-F1
#
_cell.length_a   1.000
_cell.length_b   1.000
_cell.length_c   1.000
_cell.angle_alpha   90.00
_cell.angle_beta   90.00
_cell.angle_gamma   90.00
#
_symmetry.space_group_name_H-M   'P 1'
#
loop_
_entity.id
_entity.type
_entity.pdbx_description
1 polymer ?
#
loop_
_entity_poly.entity_id
_entity_poly.type
_entity_poly.pdbx_seq_one_letter_code
_entity_poly.pdbx_strand_id
1 'polypeptide(L)'
;MEQLKIEYEKEEHRADARKVLAFGATGEEDEIPDELAALMKSVWSDEGIQKAVARSREYQLNDSAEYYLSQLDRICEADYIPTQDDVLRTRIKTTGIVETQFIFKDRLFNRMRESLKVFDSICNSKWFVETSIILFLNKKDLFEEKIKKSPLTYCFPEYTGHDNFDDGSAFIQKQFEIVNKRQGGQKEIYTQFTCATDTNNIRFVFDAVTDIVIRDNLRTCGLY
;
A
#
# COMPACT_ATOMS: atom_id res chain seq x y z
N MET A 1 11.43 -1.89 -18.48
CA MET A 1 12.65 -2.53 -19.03
C MET A 1 13.63 -1.50 -19.57
N GLU A 2 13.33 -0.80 -20.68
CA GLU A 2 14.26 0.16 -21.32
C GLU A 2 14.72 1.31 -20.40
N GLN A 3 13.78 1.95 -19.68
CA GLN A 3 14.11 3.02 -18.73
C GLN A 3 15.04 2.56 -17.59
N LEU A 4 15.01 1.27 -17.24
CA LEU A 4 15.80 0.69 -16.16
C LEU A 4 17.10 0.06 -16.65
N LYS A 5 17.34 0.06 -17.97
CA LYS A 5 18.45 -0.63 -18.65
C LYS A 5 18.51 -2.12 -18.28
N ILE A 6 17.37 -2.76 -18.17
CA ILE A 6 17.25 -4.20 -17.92
C ILE A 6 16.89 -4.87 -19.25
N GLU A 7 17.68 -5.86 -19.64
CA GLU A 7 17.45 -6.69 -20.81
C GLU A 7 16.60 -7.91 -20.44
N TYR A 8 15.92 -8.49 -21.43
CA TYR A 8 15.29 -9.79 -21.26
C TYR A 8 16.37 -10.86 -21.18
N GLU A 9 16.17 -11.88 -20.34
CA GLU A 9 17.13 -12.97 -20.21
C GLU A 9 17.09 -13.89 -21.44
N LYS A 10 15.91 -14.00 -22.07
CA LYS A 10 15.71 -14.75 -23.33
C LYS A 10 15.10 -13.89 -24.42
N GLU A 11 15.63 -14.01 -25.65
CA GLU A 11 15.08 -13.34 -26.84
C GLU A 11 13.65 -13.81 -27.19
N GLU A 12 13.30 -15.04 -26.83
CA GLU A 12 11.94 -15.57 -26.96
C GLU A 12 10.93 -14.76 -26.14
N HIS A 13 11.24 -14.50 -24.86
CA HIS A 13 10.38 -13.69 -23.98
C HIS A 13 10.26 -12.24 -24.47
N ARG A 14 11.30 -11.70 -25.11
CA ARG A 14 11.24 -10.38 -25.75
C ARG A 14 10.27 -10.38 -26.94
N ALA A 15 10.28 -11.43 -27.76
CA ALA A 15 9.32 -11.58 -28.86
C ALA A 15 7.89 -11.73 -28.33
N ASP A 16 7.70 -12.50 -27.26
CA ASP A 16 6.38 -12.68 -26.63
C ASP A 16 5.86 -11.39 -25.99
N ALA A 17 6.73 -10.61 -25.33
CA ALA A 17 6.35 -9.31 -24.79
C ALA A 17 5.85 -8.33 -25.87
N ARG A 18 6.43 -8.39 -27.09
CA ARG A 18 5.93 -7.60 -28.23
C ARG A 18 4.54 -8.04 -28.66
N LYS A 19 4.27 -9.35 -28.65
CA LYS A 19 2.94 -9.89 -28.98
C LYS A 19 1.91 -9.48 -27.92
N VAL A 20 2.23 -9.60 -26.62
CA VAL A 20 1.35 -9.17 -25.52
C VAL A 20 0.98 -7.68 -25.66
N LEU A 21 1.95 -6.82 -25.98
CA LEU A 21 1.69 -5.39 -26.20
C LEU A 21 0.81 -5.13 -27.43
N ALA A 22 0.95 -5.93 -28.49
CA ALA A 22 0.12 -5.83 -29.69
C ALA A 22 -1.33 -6.24 -29.40
N PHE A 23 -1.54 -7.33 -28.64
CA PHE A 23 -2.87 -7.75 -28.17
C PHE A 23 -3.54 -6.68 -27.32
N GLY A 24 -2.82 -6.11 -26.34
CA GLY A 24 -3.35 -5.05 -25.46
C GLY A 24 -3.75 -3.76 -26.19
N ALA A 25 -3.28 -3.53 -27.41
CA ALA A 25 -3.65 -2.37 -28.23
C ALA A 25 -4.96 -2.55 -29.01
N THR A 26 -5.49 -3.78 -29.10
CA THR A 26 -6.67 -4.08 -29.93
C THR A 26 -8.02 -3.85 -29.25
N GLY A 27 -8.06 -3.77 -27.91
CA GLY A 27 -9.19 -3.23 -27.14
C GLY A 27 -10.46 -4.09 -27.08
N GLU A 28 -10.90 -4.36 -25.85
CA GLU A 28 -12.20 -4.92 -25.43
C GLU A 28 -12.55 -6.33 -25.96
N GLU A 29 -12.01 -7.35 -25.29
CA GLU A 29 -12.61 -8.70 -25.25
C GLU A 29 -12.94 -9.05 -23.79
N ASP A 30 -14.15 -9.57 -23.57
CA ASP A 30 -14.64 -10.03 -22.25
C ASP A 30 -13.91 -11.30 -21.75
N GLU A 31 -13.10 -11.92 -22.61
CA GLU A 31 -12.35 -13.14 -22.35
C GLU A 31 -10.87 -12.95 -22.67
N ILE A 32 -9.97 -13.57 -21.90
CA ILE A 32 -8.53 -13.60 -22.18
C ILE A 32 -8.27 -14.82 -23.06
N PRO A 33 -7.84 -14.67 -24.32
CA PRO A 33 -7.54 -15.83 -25.17
C PRO A 33 -6.42 -16.69 -24.57
N ASP A 34 -6.52 -18.01 -24.70
CA ASP A 34 -5.50 -18.96 -24.22
C ASP A 34 -4.09 -18.63 -24.74
N GLU A 35 -4.00 -18.14 -25.98
CA GLU A 35 -2.76 -17.67 -26.58
C GLU A 35 -2.17 -16.48 -25.80
N LEU A 36 -3.00 -15.50 -25.44
CA LEU A 36 -2.57 -14.34 -24.66
C LEU A 36 -2.14 -14.75 -23.25
N ALA A 37 -2.88 -15.66 -22.61
CA ALA A 37 -2.54 -16.21 -21.30
C ALA A 37 -1.16 -16.89 -21.31
N ALA A 38 -0.89 -17.73 -22.33
CA ALA A 38 0.39 -18.41 -22.48
C ALA A 38 1.54 -17.42 -22.69
N LEU A 39 1.34 -16.38 -23.50
CA LEU A 39 2.32 -15.32 -23.71
C LEU A 39 2.60 -14.52 -22.43
N MET A 40 1.57 -14.18 -21.65
CA MET A 40 1.72 -13.48 -20.37
C MET A 40 2.51 -14.32 -19.36
N LYS A 41 2.26 -15.62 -19.29
CA LYS A 41 3.02 -16.56 -18.44
C LYS A 41 4.48 -16.67 -18.87
N SER A 42 4.73 -16.80 -20.18
CA SER A 42 6.07 -16.82 -20.76
C SER A 42 6.86 -15.57 -20.34
N VAL A 43 6.29 -14.38 -20.55
CA VAL A 43 6.91 -13.10 -20.19
C VAL A 43 7.11 -12.97 -18.67
N TRP A 44 6.15 -13.40 -17.85
CA TRP A 44 6.26 -13.33 -16.39
C TRP A 44 7.40 -14.22 -15.85
N SER A 45 7.69 -15.34 -16.50
CA SER A 45 8.76 -16.26 -16.11
C SER A 45 10.19 -15.73 -16.39
N ASP A 46 10.32 -14.59 -17.10
CA ASP A 46 11.61 -13.99 -17.42
C ASP A 46 12.28 -13.34 -16.20
N GLU A 47 13.55 -13.67 -15.96
CA GLU A 47 14.31 -13.07 -14.84
C GLU A 47 14.50 -11.55 -14.99
N GLY A 48 14.63 -11.05 -16.22
CA GLY A 48 14.70 -9.62 -16.50
C GLY A 48 13.41 -8.90 -16.07
N ILE A 49 12.26 -9.49 -16.36
CA ILE A 49 10.96 -9.00 -15.90
C ILE A 49 10.86 -9.05 -14.37
N GLN A 50 11.26 -10.15 -13.73
CA GLN A 50 11.29 -10.25 -12.26
C GLN A 50 12.21 -9.18 -11.63
N LYS A 51 13.40 -8.96 -12.20
CA LYS A 51 14.33 -7.89 -11.79
C LYS A 51 13.71 -6.50 -11.95
N ALA A 52 12.92 -6.28 -13.01
CA ALA A 52 12.22 -5.02 -13.21
C ALA A 52 11.07 -4.82 -12.21
N VAL A 53 10.32 -5.87 -11.88
CA VAL A 53 9.24 -5.83 -10.88
C VAL A 53 9.82 -5.56 -9.49
N ALA A 54 10.97 -6.15 -9.14
CA ALA A 54 11.69 -5.84 -7.91
C ALA A 54 12.11 -4.36 -7.80
N ARG A 55 12.28 -3.69 -8.95
CA ARG A 55 12.56 -2.25 -9.08
C ARG A 55 11.32 -1.41 -9.36
N SER A 56 10.11 -1.94 -9.13
CA SER A 56 8.83 -1.28 -9.35
C SER A 56 8.69 0.08 -8.66
N ARG A 57 9.50 0.38 -7.62
CA ARG A 57 9.58 1.70 -6.99
C ARG A 57 10.05 2.83 -7.91
N GLU A 58 10.72 2.51 -9.01
CA GLU A 58 11.30 3.49 -9.94
C GLU A 58 10.30 3.94 -11.03
N TYR A 59 9.14 3.29 -11.12
CA TYR A 59 8.11 3.57 -12.12
C TYR A 59 6.70 3.28 -11.58
N GLN A 60 5.67 3.52 -12.38
CA GLN A 60 4.28 3.25 -11.96
C GLN A 60 3.89 1.83 -12.33
N LEU A 61 4.01 0.90 -11.37
CA LEU A 61 3.43 -0.44 -11.46
C LEU A 61 2.26 -0.57 -10.48
N ASN A 62 1.24 -1.36 -10.82
CA ASN A 62 0.13 -1.62 -9.91
C ASN A 62 0.61 -2.52 -8.76
N ASP A 63 0.30 -2.15 -7.51
CA ASP A 63 0.59 -2.94 -6.30
C ASP A 63 0.06 -4.39 -6.39
N SER A 64 -1.00 -4.63 -7.15
CA SER A 64 -1.59 -5.97 -7.36
C SER A 64 -1.09 -6.67 -8.63
N ALA A 65 -0.19 -6.05 -9.41
CA ALA A 65 0.32 -6.63 -10.65
C ALA A 65 1.01 -7.98 -10.41
N GLU A 66 1.89 -8.05 -9.39
CA GLU A 66 2.58 -9.30 -9.03
C GLU A 66 1.60 -10.39 -8.61
N TYR A 67 0.56 -10.05 -7.84
CA TYR A 67 -0.49 -10.99 -7.44
C TYR A 67 -1.21 -11.58 -8.65
N TYR A 68 -1.70 -10.73 -9.56
CA TYR A 68 -2.45 -11.21 -10.73
C TYR A 68 -1.56 -11.99 -11.71
N LEU A 69 -0.35 -11.52 -11.97
CA LEU A 69 0.59 -12.19 -12.88
C LEU A 69 1.05 -13.55 -12.33
N SER A 70 1.13 -13.70 -11.01
CA SER A 70 1.42 -14.99 -10.35
C SER A 70 0.22 -15.93 -10.29
N GLN A 71 -0.99 -15.45 -10.60
CA GLN A 71 -2.24 -16.21 -10.54
C GLN A 71 -2.87 -16.40 -11.93
N LEU A 72 -2.10 -16.19 -13.01
CA LEU A 72 -2.58 -16.30 -14.39
C LEU A 72 -3.14 -17.68 -14.73
N ASP A 73 -2.65 -18.76 -14.11
CA ASP A 73 -3.20 -20.10 -14.33
C ASP A 73 -4.68 -20.17 -13.97
N ARG A 74 -5.06 -19.57 -12.84
CA ARG A 74 -6.43 -19.55 -12.32
C ARG A 74 -7.30 -18.47 -12.97
N ILE A 75 -6.72 -17.30 -13.25
CA ILE A 75 -7.47 -16.15 -13.76
C ILE A 75 -7.83 -16.30 -15.25
N CYS A 76 -7.04 -17.07 -16.00
CA CYS A 76 -7.28 -17.34 -17.41
C CYS A 76 -8.17 -18.57 -17.67
N GLU A 77 -8.73 -19.22 -16.63
CA GLU A 77 -9.67 -20.33 -16.81
C GLU A 77 -11.01 -19.82 -17.35
N ALA A 78 -11.65 -20.57 -18.26
CA ALA A 78 -12.92 -20.18 -18.88
C ALA A 78 -14.08 -20.06 -17.89
N ASP A 79 -14.01 -20.78 -16.77
CA ASP A 79 -14.96 -20.74 -15.66
C ASP A 79 -14.45 -19.97 -14.45
N TYR A 80 -13.49 -19.06 -14.66
CA TYR A 80 -12.91 -18.23 -13.60
C TYR A 80 -13.99 -17.47 -12.80
N ILE A 81 -14.04 -17.76 -11.50
CA ILE A 81 -14.83 -17.03 -10.51
C ILE A 81 -13.86 -16.26 -9.61
N PRO A 82 -13.93 -14.91 -9.56
CA PRO A 82 -13.09 -14.11 -8.69
C PRO A 82 -13.25 -14.51 -7.22
N THR A 83 -12.12 -14.70 -6.55
CA THR A 83 -12.06 -14.90 -5.10
C THR A 83 -12.25 -13.56 -4.37
N GLN A 84 -12.49 -13.63 -3.05
CA GLN A 84 -12.53 -12.42 -2.22
C GLN A 84 -11.22 -11.62 -2.32
N ASP A 85 -10.08 -12.29 -2.41
CA ASP A 85 -8.77 -11.64 -2.58
C ASP A 85 -8.65 -10.95 -3.93
N ASP A 86 -9.14 -11.56 -5.01
CA ASP A 86 -9.19 -10.91 -6.33
C ASP A 86 -10.02 -9.64 -6.24
N VAL A 87 -11.23 -9.72 -5.68
CA VAL A 87 -12.13 -8.57 -5.52
C VAL A 87 -11.47 -7.46 -4.70
N LEU A 88 -10.86 -7.79 -3.56
CA LEU A 88 -10.18 -6.81 -2.70
C LEU A 88 -8.96 -6.17 -3.37
N ARG A 89 -8.28 -6.90 -4.26
CA ARG A 89 -7.12 -6.43 -5.03
C ARG A 89 -7.53 -5.79 -6.35
N THR A 90 -8.82 -5.86 -6.75
CA THR A 90 -9.30 -5.15 -7.94
C THR A 90 -9.26 -3.67 -7.65
N ARG A 91 -8.40 -2.95 -8.37
CA ARG A 91 -8.32 -1.50 -8.23
C ARG A 91 -9.44 -0.84 -9.01
N ILE A 92 -10.61 -0.69 -8.39
CA ILE A 92 -11.58 0.29 -8.85
C ILE A 92 -11.02 1.65 -8.47
N LYS A 93 -10.53 2.43 -9.44
CA LYS A 93 -10.16 3.83 -9.20
C LYS A 93 -11.43 4.55 -8.77
N THR A 94 -11.58 4.85 -7.47
CA THR A 94 -12.47 5.93 -7.06
C THR A 94 -12.00 7.17 -7.79
N THR A 95 -12.84 7.72 -8.67
CA THR A 95 -12.64 9.03 -9.29
C THR A 95 -12.67 10.08 -8.19
N GLY A 96 -11.55 10.25 -7.49
CA GLY A 96 -11.38 11.04 -6.30
C GLY A 96 -9.92 11.03 -5.87
N ILE A 97 -9.19 12.04 -6.35
CA ILE A 97 -7.79 12.41 -6.08
C ILE A 97 -6.76 11.31 -6.41
N VAL A 98 -6.18 11.43 -7.61
CA VAL A 98 -5.01 10.66 -8.04
C VAL A 98 -3.75 11.24 -7.39
N GLU A 99 -3.12 10.45 -6.52
CA GLU A 99 -1.86 10.82 -5.89
C GLU A 99 -0.68 10.21 -6.70
N THR A 100 0.13 11.07 -7.32
CA THR A 100 1.32 10.69 -8.10
C THR A 100 2.56 11.13 -7.33
N GLN A 101 3.48 10.20 -7.04
CA GLN A 101 4.84 10.55 -6.61
C GLN A 101 5.73 10.74 -7.84
N PHE A 102 6.30 11.93 -7.99
CA PHE A 102 7.26 12.26 -9.04
C PHE A 102 8.29 13.25 -8.50
N ILE A 103 9.51 13.20 -9.05
CA ILE A 103 10.54 14.21 -8.79
C ILE A 103 10.25 15.38 -9.74
N PHE A 104 9.89 16.53 -9.19
CA PHE A 104 9.71 17.77 -9.95
C PHE A 104 10.59 18.85 -9.35
N LYS A 105 11.56 19.32 -10.13
CA LYS A 105 12.48 20.42 -9.76
C LYS A 105 13.27 20.13 -8.48
N ASP A 106 13.97 19.00 -8.43
CA ASP A 106 14.90 18.62 -7.33
C ASP A 106 14.27 18.53 -5.93
N ARG A 107 12.97 18.24 -5.84
CA ARG A 107 12.30 17.95 -4.55
C ARG A 107 11.92 16.46 -4.45
N LEU A 108 12.46 15.79 -3.44
CA LEU A 108 12.05 14.45 -3.02
C LEU A 108 10.67 14.52 -2.35
N PHE A 109 9.64 13.97 -3.01
CA PHE A 109 8.29 13.86 -2.45
C PHE A 109 8.16 12.61 -1.56
N ASN A 110 8.29 12.81 -0.25
CA ASN A 110 8.13 11.76 0.75
C ASN A 110 6.65 11.66 1.21
N ARG A 111 5.92 10.67 0.71
CA ARG A 111 4.50 10.43 1.06
C ARG A 111 4.26 10.28 2.56
N MET A 112 5.22 9.72 3.31
CA MET A 112 5.05 9.55 4.75
C MET A 112 5.12 10.88 5.49
N ARG A 113 6.01 11.78 5.07
CA ARG A 113 6.07 13.17 5.59
C ARG A 113 4.86 13.99 5.17
N GLU A 114 4.27 13.74 4.00
CA GLU A 114 3.03 14.39 3.59
C GLU A 114 1.83 13.89 4.40
N SER A 115 1.73 12.58 4.62
CA SER A 115 0.73 11.97 5.50
C SER A 115 0.80 12.57 6.91
N LEU A 116 2.01 12.75 7.46
CA LEU A 116 2.21 13.43 8.75
C LEU A 116 1.69 14.89 8.74
N LYS A 117 1.89 15.65 7.65
CA LYS A 117 1.37 17.03 7.54
C LYS A 117 -0.16 17.07 7.48
N VAL A 118 -0.77 16.16 6.73
CA VAL A 118 -2.23 16.03 6.66
C VAL A 118 -2.78 15.66 8.03
N PHE A 119 -2.14 14.69 8.69
CA PHE A 119 -2.49 14.29 10.04
C PHE A 119 -2.35 15.44 11.05
N ASP A 120 -1.28 16.24 10.98
CA ASP A 120 -1.10 17.44 11.82
C ASP A 120 -2.26 18.42 11.67
N SER A 121 -2.69 18.68 10.44
CA SER A 121 -3.80 19.58 10.15
C SER A 121 -5.12 19.08 10.73
N ILE A 122 -5.40 17.78 10.63
CA ILE A 122 -6.63 17.16 11.16
C ILE A 122 -6.57 17.08 12.68
N CYS A 123 -5.48 16.54 13.23
CA CYS A 123 -5.29 16.33 14.66
C CYS A 123 -5.35 17.65 15.44
N ASN A 124 -4.79 18.72 14.89
CA ASN A 124 -4.76 20.02 15.56
C ASN A 124 -5.85 20.99 15.07
N SER A 125 -6.80 20.52 14.26
CA SER A 125 -7.95 21.30 13.82
C SER A 125 -8.78 21.79 15.01
N LYS A 126 -9.25 23.04 14.92
CA LYS A 126 -10.19 23.63 15.89
C LYS A 126 -11.57 22.96 15.89
N TRP A 127 -11.89 22.17 14.87
CA TRP A 127 -13.17 21.48 14.74
C TRP A 127 -13.18 20.10 15.39
N PHE A 128 -12.01 19.48 15.53
CA PHE A 128 -11.86 18.13 16.10
C PHE A 128 -11.26 18.20 17.51
N VAL A 129 -11.71 19.16 18.33
CA VAL A 129 -11.07 19.47 19.63
C VAL A 129 -11.15 18.30 20.60
N GLU A 130 -12.34 17.74 20.75
CA GLU A 130 -12.66 16.66 21.70
C GLU A 130 -12.89 15.32 20.99
N THR A 131 -12.64 15.28 19.67
CA THR A 131 -12.84 14.08 18.86
C THR A 131 -11.64 13.15 19.00
N SER A 132 -11.86 11.97 19.57
CA SER A 132 -10.87 10.87 19.54
C SER A 132 -10.52 10.51 18.10
N ILE A 133 -9.25 10.17 17.86
CA ILE A 133 -8.77 9.80 16.52
C ILE A 133 -8.35 8.34 16.54
N ILE A 134 -8.86 7.56 15.59
CA ILE A 134 -8.34 6.23 15.30
C ILE A 134 -7.37 6.38 14.12
N LEU A 135 -6.11 6.03 14.34
CA LEU A 135 -5.06 6.07 13.33
C LEU A 135 -4.77 4.66 12.82
N PHE A 136 -5.08 4.42 11.55
CA PHE A 136 -4.69 3.18 10.89
C PHE A 136 -3.37 3.34 10.14
N LEU A 137 -2.33 2.68 10.65
CA LEU A 137 -1.08 2.49 9.92
C LEU A 137 -1.23 1.23 9.06
N ASN A 138 -1.78 1.41 7.87
CA ASN A 138 -2.10 0.32 6.95
C ASN A 138 -0.86 -0.17 6.18
N LYS A 139 -0.99 -1.34 5.53
CA LYS A 139 0.06 -2.03 4.77
C LYS A 139 1.21 -2.53 5.66
N LYS A 140 0.91 -3.02 6.86
CA LYS A 140 1.92 -3.53 7.82
C LYS A 140 2.78 -4.64 7.21
N ASP A 141 2.15 -5.52 6.43
CA ASP A 141 2.74 -6.63 5.69
C ASP A 141 3.80 -6.15 4.68
N LEU A 142 3.45 -5.14 3.89
CA LEU A 142 4.38 -4.55 2.94
C LEU A 142 5.50 -3.78 3.65
N PHE A 143 5.21 -3.16 4.79
CA PHE A 143 6.22 -2.45 5.57
C PHE A 143 7.27 -3.40 6.16
N GLU A 144 6.84 -4.53 6.71
CA GLU A 144 7.70 -5.57 7.29
C GLU A 144 8.72 -6.12 6.28
N GLU A 145 8.29 -6.33 5.03
CA GLU A 145 9.20 -6.76 3.96
C GLU A 145 10.07 -5.63 3.43
N LYS A 146 9.55 -4.40 3.42
CA LYS A 146 10.24 -3.24 2.86
C LYS A 146 11.37 -2.73 3.74
N ILE A 147 11.18 -2.71 5.07
CA ILE A 147 12.19 -2.17 5.99
C ILE A 147 13.51 -2.95 5.93
N LYS A 148 13.45 -4.26 5.67
CA LYS A 148 14.62 -5.13 5.46
C LYS A 148 15.45 -4.75 4.23
N LYS A 149 14.83 -4.11 3.23
CA LYS A 149 15.43 -3.80 1.92
C LYS A 149 15.67 -2.30 1.72
N SER A 150 15.02 -1.45 2.51
CA SER A 150 15.00 0.00 2.35
C SER A 150 15.00 0.65 3.73
N PRO A 151 16.16 1.17 4.18
CA PRO A 151 16.29 1.82 5.48
C PRO A 151 15.28 2.93 5.68
N LEU A 152 14.73 3.03 6.89
CA LEU A 152 13.75 4.05 7.25
C LEU A 152 14.37 5.46 7.23
N THR A 153 15.70 5.55 7.33
CA THR A 153 16.48 6.79 7.27
C THR A 153 16.30 7.59 5.99
N TYR A 154 15.91 6.96 4.87
CA TYR A 154 15.54 7.69 3.65
C TYR A 154 14.30 8.58 3.83
N CYS A 155 13.41 8.20 4.75
CA CYS A 155 12.23 8.99 5.09
C CYS A 155 12.46 9.88 6.31
N PHE A 156 13.21 9.36 7.28
CA PHE A 156 13.48 10.00 8.57
C PHE A 156 14.97 9.91 8.86
N PRO A 157 15.80 10.84 8.36
CA PRO A 157 17.25 10.83 8.62
C PRO A 157 17.62 10.79 10.12
N GLU A 158 16.71 11.22 10.98
CA GLU A 158 16.79 11.18 12.43
C GLU A 158 16.50 9.79 13.06
N TYR A 159 16.11 8.79 12.28
CA TYR A 159 15.85 7.44 12.76
C TYR A 159 17.15 6.73 13.14
N THR A 160 17.20 6.18 14.35
CA THR A 160 18.38 5.49 14.90
C THR A 160 18.08 4.05 15.34
N GLY A 161 16.87 3.54 15.07
CA GLY A 161 16.50 2.16 15.38
C GLY A 161 17.04 1.16 14.35
N HIS A 162 16.80 -0.13 14.58
CA HIS A 162 17.21 -1.18 13.64
C HIS A 162 16.25 -1.26 12.44
N ASP A 163 16.70 -1.82 11.32
CA ASP A 163 15.87 -2.04 10.13
C ASP A 163 14.96 -3.28 10.28
N ASN A 164 14.15 -3.30 11.34
CA ASN A 164 13.15 -4.32 11.63
C ASN A 164 11.76 -3.69 11.83
N PHE A 165 10.71 -4.52 11.73
CA PHE A 165 9.34 -4.05 11.84
C PHE A 165 9.06 -3.38 13.18
N ASP A 166 9.48 -3.97 14.30
CA ASP A 166 9.14 -3.49 15.64
C ASP A 166 9.69 -2.08 15.90
N ASP A 167 10.99 -1.85 15.66
CA ASP A 167 11.64 -0.56 15.87
C ASP A 167 11.10 0.49 14.89
N GLY A 168 10.94 0.12 13.61
CA GLY A 168 10.49 1.03 12.57
C GLY A 168 9.02 1.44 12.74
N SER A 169 8.16 0.49 13.08
CA SER A 169 6.74 0.71 13.30
C SER A 169 6.50 1.56 14.55
N ALA A 170 7.19 1.24 15.65
CA ALA A 170 7.14 2.03 16.89
C ALA A 170 7.61 3.47 16.66
N PHE A 171 8.67 3.66 15.87
CA PHE A 171 9.13 4.99 15.50
C PHE A 171 8.10 5.75 14.68
N ILE A 172 7.54 5.13 13.63
CA ILE A 172 6.51 5.77 12.79
C ILE A 172 5.30 6.15 13.63
N GLN A 173 4.79 5.23 14.45
CA GLN A 173 3.69 5.49 15.39
C GLN A 173 3.99 6.71 16.25
N LYS A 174 5.18 6.75 16.87
CA LYS A 174 5.61 7.88 17.68
C LYS A 174 5.63 9.18 16.86
N GLN A 175 6.09 9.16 15.61
CA GLN A 175 6.08 10.36 14.76
C GLN A 175 4.68 10.92 14.52
N PHE A 176 3.65 10.07 14.43
CA PHE A 176 2.26 10.54 14.34
C PHE A 176 1.71 11.02 15.69
N GLU A 177 2.03 10.32 16.78
CA GLU A 177 1.51 10.66 18.10
C GLU A 177 2.08 11.98 18.65
N ILE A 178 3.36 12.28 18.41
CA ILE A 178 4.00 13.53 18.86
C ILE A 178 3.43 14.78 18.17
N VAL A 179 2.73 14.61 17.04
CA VAL A 179 2.08 15.70 16.32
C VAL A 179 0.89 16.24 17.13
N ASN A 180 0.34 15.46 18.07
CA ASN A 180 -0.70 15.92 18.96
C ASN A 180 -0.16 17.00 19.92
N LYS A 181 -0.36 18.27 19.58
CA LYS A 181 0.19 19.43 20.31
C LYS A 181 -0.64 19.80 21.55
N ARG A 182 -1.71 19.07 21.85
CA ARG A 182 -2.65 19.45 22.92
C ARG A 182 -2.14 18.94 24.27
N GLN A 183 -1.62 19.87 25.06
CA GLN A 183 -1.28 19.63 26.45
C GLN A 183 -2.56 19.39 27.28
N GLY A 184 -2.60 18.30 28.04
CA GLY A 184 -3.70 17.98 28.97
C GLY A 184 -4.35 16.61 28.80
N GLY A 185 -3.91 15.77 27.86
CA GLY A 185 -4.34 14.37 27.75
C GLY A 185 -5.80 14.15 27.31
N GLN A 186 -6.53 15.21 26.93
CA GLN A 186 -7.94 15.08 26.55
C GLN A 186 -8.15 14.42 25.17
N LYS A 187 -7.16 14.48 24.28
CA LYS A 187 -7.25 13.93 22.93
C LYS A 187 -6.40 12.68 22.80
N GLU A 188 -7.05 11.53 22.69
CA GLU A 188 -6.41 10.23 22.55
C GLU A 188 -6.33 9.84 21.07
N ILE A 189 -5.16 9.35 20.66
CA ILE A 189 -4.92 8.76 19.34
C ILE A 189 -4.78 7.26 19.55
N TYR A 190 -5.67 6.50 18.93
CA TYR A 190 -5.67 5.05 18.97
C TYR A 190 -5.00 4.54 17.71
N THR A 191 -3.72 4.18 17.81
CA THR A 191 -2.95 3.69 16.67
C THR A 191 -3.13 2.18 16.52
N GLN A 192 -3.45 1.74 15.30
CA GLN A 192 -3.54 0.32 14.96
C GLN A 192 -2.80 0.04 13.65
N PHE A 193 -1.99 -1.02 13.65
CA PHE A 193 -1.31 -1.51 12.45
C PHE A 193 -2.22 -2.48 11.71
N THR A 194 -2.58 -2.14 10.48
CA THR A 194 -3.56 -2.90 9.69
C THR A 194 -2.95 -3.42 8.40
N CYS A 195 -3.55 -4.48 7.88
CA CYS A 195 -3.27 -5.07 6.58
C CYS A 195 -4.60 -5.16 5.82
N ALA A 196 -4.74 -4.46 4.69
CA ALA A 196 -6.02 -4.40 3.98
C ALA A 196 -6.55 -5.78 3.54
N THR A 197 -5.71 -6.82 3.47
CA THR A 197 -6.09 -8.18 3.10
C THR A 197 -6.37 -9.08 4.31
N ASP A 198 -6.13 -8.63 5.53
CA ASP A 198 -6.45 -9.38 6.74
C ASP A 198 -7.89 -9.05 7.17
N THR A 199 -8.79 -10.00 6.91
CA THR A 199 -10.23 -9.94 7.23
C THR A 199 -10.52 -9.86 8.72
N ASN A 200 -9.53 -10.09 9.61
CA ASN A 200 -9.68 -9.83 11.04
C ASN A 200 -9.58 -8.34 11.39
N ASN A 201 -9.09 -7.47 10.51
CA ASN A 201 -8.92 -6.04 10.79
C ASN A 201 -10.23 -5.32 11.12
N ILE A 202 -11.35 -5.75 10.54
CA ILE A 202 -12.65 -5.17 10.87
C ILE A 202 -12.99 -5.38 12.36
N ARG A 203 -12.68 -6.54 12.95
CA ARG A 203 -12.89 -6.76 14.38
C ARG A 203 -12.08 -5.78 15.23
N PHE A 204 -10.82 -5.55 14.89
CA PHE A 204 -9.98 -4.58 15.60
C PHE A 204 -10.48 -3.13 15.48
N VAL A 205 -11.02 -2.75 14.32
CA VAL A 205 -11.69 -1.45 14.15
C VAL A 205 -12.90 -1.34 15.07
N PHE A 206 -13.74 -2.38 15.11
CA PHE A 206 -14.92 -2.41 15.98
C PHE A 206 -14.55 -2.40 17.46
N ASP A 207 -13.51 -3.11 17.88
CA ASP A 207 -13.04 -3.11 19.27
C ASP A 207 -12.52 -1.74 19.68
N ALA A 208 -11.70 -1.09 18.83
CA ALA A 208 -11.21 0.26 19.10
C ALA A 208 -12.34 1.31 19.18
N VAL A 209 -13.33 1.23 18.28
CA VAL A 209 -14.52 2.10 18.33
C VAL A 209 -15.34 1.83 19.58
N THR A 210 -15.54 0.56 19.94
CA THR A 210 -16.30 0.15 21.12
C THR A 210 -15.63 0.67 22.40
N ASP A 211 -14.31 0.54 22.52
CA ASP A 211 -13.54 1.05 23.65
C ASP A 211 -13.62 2.58 23.77
N ILE A 212 -13.56 3.30 22.65
CA ILE A 212 -13.72 4.76 22.63
C ILE A 212 -15.11 5.14 23.14
N VAL A 213 -16.16 4.51 22.59
CA VAL A 213 -17.55 4.79 22.97
C VAL A 213 -17.79 4.44 24.44
N ILE A 214 -17.28 3.31 24.91
CA ILE A 214 -17.41 2.91 26.32
C ILE A 214 -16.68 3.90 27.22
N ARG A 215 -15.44 4.27 26.91
CA ARG A 215 -14.64 5.20 27.72
C ARG A 215 -15.26 6.58 27.80
N ASP A 216 -15.79 7.07 26.69
CA ASP A 216 -16.47 8.37 26.63
C ASP A 216 -17.78 8.35 27.44
N ASN A 217 -18.56 7.25 27.34
CA ASN A 217 -19.74 7.04 28.18
C ASN A 217 -19.39 6.94 29.67
N LEU A 218 -18.30 6.24 30.03
CA LEU A 218 -17.83 6.11 31.41
C LEU A 218 -17.36 7.45 32.00
N ARG A 219 -16.64 8.28 31.22
CA ARG A 219 -16.28 9.65 31.60
C ARG A 219 -17.51 10.52 31.80
N THR A 220 -18.48 10.43 30.89
CA THR A 220 -19.76 11.17 30.99
C THR A 220 -20.56 10.76 32.23
N CYS A 221 -20.44 9.50 32.67
CA CYS A 221 -21.07 8.99 33.89
C CYS A 221 -20.26 9.21 35.18
N GLY A 222 -19.07 9.81 35.11
CA GLY A 222 -18.21 10.08 36.27
C GLY A 222 -17.57 8.84 36.91
N LEU A 223 -17.46 7.74 36.16
CA LEU A 223 -16.90 6.46 36.62
C LEU A 223 -15.41 6.28 36.26
N TYR A 224 -14.80 7.25 35.58
CA TYR A 224 -13.41 7.25 35.15
C TYR A 224 -12.85 8.68 35.02
#